data_AF-A0A524JBP7-F1
#
_entry.id   AF-A0A524JBP7-F1
#
_cell.length_a   1.000
_cell.length_b   1.000
_cell.length_c   1.000
_cell.angle_alpha   90.00
_cell.angle_beta   90.00
_cell.angle_gamma   90.00
#
_symmetry.space_group_name_H-M   'P 1'
#
loop_
_entity.id
_entity.type
_entity.pdbx_description
1 polymer ?
#
loop_
_entity_poly.entity_id
_entity_poly.type
_entity_poly.pdbx_seq_one_letter_code
_entity_poly.pdbx_strand_id
1 'polypeptide(L)' 'YGVRTLRYKLIYYYSDALGQAGAIDETYEPEWELFDLESDPYELHNVVDDPAYATVVKELKDELHRLQENVGDERYPKDQ' A
#
# COMPACT_ATOMS: atom_id res chain seq x y z
N TYR A 1 2.34 5.20 -0.68
CA TYR A 1 2.00 5.44 0.74
C TYR A 1 1.54 4.13 1.36
N GLY A 2 1.16 4.07 2.64
CA GLY A 2 0.75 2.81 3.25
C GLY A 2 0.45 2.94 4.74
N VAL A 3 0.06 1.82 5.36
CA VAL A 3 -0.20 1.71 6.79
C VAL A 3 0.60 0.55 7.38
N ARG A 4 1.08 0.71 8.61
CA ARG A 4 1.81 -0.33 9.35
C ARG A 4 1.18 -0.53 10.73
N THR A 5 0.91 -1.79 11.03
CA THR A 5 0.56 -2.26 12.39
C THR A 5 1.77 -2.97 13.01
N LEU A 6 1.61 -3.55 14.21
CA LEU A 6 2.67 -4.36 14.81
C LEU A 6 3.01 -5.60 13.97
N ARG A 7 2.00 -6.21 13.31
CA ARG A 7 2.15 -7.47 12.58
C ARG A 7 2.15 -7.32 11.06
N TYR A 8 1.45 -6.33 10.51
CA TYR A 8 1.31 -6.20 9.07
C TYR A 8 1.77 -4.84 8.55
N LYS A 9 2.24 -4.82 7.30
CA LYS A 9 2.50 -3.59 6.55
C LYS A 9 1.82 -3.69 5.19
N LEU A 10 0.96 -2.74 4.89
CA LEU A 10 0.30 -2.58 3.59
C LEU A 10 0.85 -1.33 2.90
N ILE A 11 1.29 -1.45 1.66
CA ILE A 11 1.84 -0.36 0.85
C ILE A 11 1.06 -0.27 -0.46
N TYR A 12 0.78 0.96 -0.88
CA TYR A 12 0.32 1.31 -2.21
C TYR A 12 1.40 2.09 -2.96
N TYR A 13 1.87 1.53 -4.07
CA TYR A 13 2.73 2.20 -5.02
C TYR A 13 1.88 2.74 -6.16
N TYR A 14 1.79 4.07 -6.26
CA TYR A 14 1.00 4.75 -7.30
C TYR A 14 1.68 4.73 -8.68
N SER A 15 2.94 4.31 -8.75
CA SER A 15 3.74 4.13 -9.95
C SER A 15 3.68 5.30 -10.94
N ASP A 16 3.75 6.53 -10.41
CA ASP A 16 3.72 7.77 -11.18
C ASP A 16 4.98 8.59 -10.91
N ALA A 17 5.44 9.32 -11.93
CA ALA A 17 6.66 10.12 -11.85
C ALA A 17 6.51 11.33 -10.91
N LEU A 18 5.29 11.85 -10.76
CA LEU A 18 4.95 13.03 -9.94
C LEU A 18 5.87 14.24 -10.18
N GLY A 19 6.41 14.38 -11.40
CA GLY A 19 7.37 15.43 -11.75
C GLY A 19 8.70 15.38 -10.99
N GLN A 20 9.04 14.23 -10.38
CA GLN A 20 10.25 14.07 -9.60
C GLN A 20 11.49 14.07 -10.49
N ALA A 21 12.47 14.92 -10.17
CA ALA A 21 13.72 15.00 -10.94
C ALA A 21 14.46 13.65 -10.94
N GLY A 22 14.76 13.14 -12.14
CA GLY A 22 15.43 11.84 -12.34
C GLY A 22 14.47 10.66 -12.46
N ALA A 23 13.15 10.85 -12.28
CA ALA A 23 12.17 9.86 -12.68
C ALA A 23 12.00 9.87 -14.21
N ILE A 24 11.69 8.69 -14.76
CA ILE A 24 11.19 8.58 -16.12
C ILE A 24 9.72 9.05 -16.08
N ASP A 25 9.36 9.98 -16.96
CA ASP A 25 8.00 10.57 -17.04
C ASP A 25 7.02 9.58 -17.70
N GLU A 26 6.85 8.43 -17.05
CA GLU A 26 5.96 7.35 -17.43
C GLU A 26 5.14 6.95 -16.20
N THR A 27 3.84 6.72 -16.42
CA THR A 27 2.93 6.20 -15.40
C THR A 27 2.65 4.73 -15.69
N TYR A 28 2.83 3.88 -14.69
CA TYR A 28 2.53 2.46 -14.77
C TYR A 28 1.24 2.12 -14.01
N GLU A 29 0.86 0.85 -14.04
CA GLU A 29 -0.21 0.39 -13.16
C GLU A 29 0.26 0.46 -11.70
N PRO A 30 -0.59 0.97 -10.80
CA PRO A 30 -0.27 1.00 -9.39
C PRO A 30 -0.38 -0.39 -8.79
N GLU A 31 0.36 -0.62 -7.70
CA GLU A 31 0.50 -1.93 -7.09
C GLU A 31 0.27 -1.86 -5.59
N TRP A 32 -0.35 -2.91 -5.06
CA TRP A 32 -0.46 -3.13 -3.63
C TRP A 32 0.57 -4.18 -3.19
N GLU A 33 1.16 -3.97 -2.02
CA GLU A 33 1.98 -4.97 -1.35
C GLU A 33 1.54 -5.14 0.10
N LEU A 34 1.47 -6.39 0.56
CA LEU A 34 1.21 -6.75 1.96
C LEU A 34 2.34 -7.65 2.46
N PHE A 35 2.87 -7.34 3.64
CA PHE A 35 3.86 -8.16 4.35
C PHE A 35 3.35 -8.53 5.75
N ASP A 36 3.41 -9.82 6.11
CA ASP A 36 3.24 -10.30 7.49
C ASP A 36 4.61 -10.31 8.17
N LEU A 37 4.83 -9.32 9.02
CA LEU A 37 6.10 -9.01 9.69
C LEU A 37 6.44 -10.00 10.81
N GLU A 38 5.46 -10.80 11.26
CA GLU A 38 5.71 -11.87 12.21
C GLU A 38 6.38 -13.06 11.51
N SER A 39 5.89 -13.44 10.33
CA SER A 39 6.47 -14.53 9.52
C SER A 39 7.59 -14.09 8.58
N ASP A 40 7.57 -12.83 8.15
CA ASP A 40 8.47 -12.24 7.14
C ASP A 40 8.99 -10.87 7.64
N PRO A 41 9.84 -10.85 8.68
CA PRO A 41 10.33 -9.62 9.30
C PRO A 41 11.21 -8.77 8.37
N TYR A 42 11.65 -9.33 7.25
CA TYR A 42 12.50 -8.67 6.26
C TYR A 42 11.74 -8.24 5.00
N GLU A 43 10.41 -8.39 4.98
CA GLU A 43 9.54 -7.88 3.91
C GLU A 43 9.95 -8.42 2.52
N LEU A 44 10.25 -9.72 2.43
CA LEU A 44 10.75 -10.37 1.22
C LEU A 44 9.62 -11.00 0.38
N HIS A 45 8.45 -11.24 0.97
CA HIS A 45 7.35 -11.95 0.33
C HIS A 45 6.07 -11.11 0.35
N ASN A 46 5.71 -10.54 -0.79
CA ASN A 46 4.41 -9.90 -0.96
C ASN A 46 3.30 -10.96 -0.97
N VAL A 47 2.38 -10.88 0.00
CA VAL A 47 1.25 -11.80 0.19
C VAL A 47 -0.11 -11.18 -0.12
N VAL A 48 -0.16 -10.02 -0.80
CA VAL A 48 -1.42 -9.29 -1.03
C VAL A 48 -2.47 -10.10 -1.80
N ASP A 49 -2.04 -10.96 -2.73
CA ASP A 49 -2.91 -11.78 -3.57
C ASP A 49 -3.19 -13.18 -2.98
N ASP A 50 -2.60 -13.50 -1.83
CA ASP A 50 -2.88 -14.76 -1.15
C ASP A 50 -4.28 -14.70 -0.49
N PRO A 51 -5.22 -15.59 -0.87
CA PRO A 51 -6.57 -15.60 -0.32
C PRO A 51 -6.63 -15.72 1.22
N ALA A 52 -5.60 -16.29 1.86
CA ALA A 52 -5.50 -16.37 3.31
C ALA A 52 -5.41 -14.99 3.98
N TYR A 53 -4.94 -13.97 3.27
CA TYR A 53 -4.77 -12.59 3.77
C TYR A 53 -5.85 -11.63 3.27
N ALA A 54 -6.86 -12.09 2.51
CA ALA A 54 -7.87 -11.22 1.90
C ALA A 54 -8.62 -10.33 2.92
N THR A 55 -8.95 -10.87 4.09
CA THR A 55 -9.57 -10.10 5.18
C THR A 55 -8.62 -9.02 5.72
N VAL A 56 -7.34 -9.36 5.92
CA VAL A 56 -6.31 -8.43 6.41
C VAL A 56 -6.09 -7.30 5.42
N VAL A 57 -6.02 -7.59 4.12
CA VAL A 57 -5.92 -6.57 3.06
C VAL A 57 -7.09 -5.60 3.15
N LYS A 58 -8.32 -6.10 3.26
CA LYS A 58 -9.51 -5.25 3.36
C LYS A 58 -9.46 -4.36 4.60
N GLU A 59 -9.18 -4.93 5.77
CA GLU A 59 -9.12 -4.18 7.03
C GLU A 59 -8.05 -3.09 7.02
N LEU A 60 -6.87 -3.38 6.46
CA LEU A 60 -5.78 -2.41 6.38
C LEU A 60 -6.04 -1.31 5.33
N LYS A 61 -6.72 -1.62 4.21
CA LYS A 61 -7.19 -0.59 3.26
C LYS A 61 -8.20 0.35 3.92
N ASP A 62 -9.18 -0.21 4.62
CA ASP A 62 -10.19 0.57 5.35
C ASP A 62 -9.53 1.48 6.40
N GLU A 63 -8.53 0.96 7.14
CA GLU A 63 -7.79 1.74 8.13
C GLU A 63 -6.92 2.83 7.49
N LEU A 64 -6.21 2.52 6.39
CA LEU A 64 -5.42 3.50 5.65
C LEU A 64 -6.31 4.67 5.18
N HIS A 65 -7.45 4.36 4.58
CA HIS A 65 -8.40 5.36 4.11
C HIS A 65 -8.97 6.22 5.24
N ARG A 66 -9.32 5.59 6.37
CA ARG A 66 -9.74 6.32 7.58
C ARG A 66 -8.65 7.27 8.07
N LEU A 67 -7.38 6.83 8.09
CA LEU A 67 -6.25 7.66 8.53
C LEU A 67 -6.00 8.82 7.58
N GLN A 68 -6.03 8.59 6.27
CA GLN A 68 -5.94 9.62 5.24
C GLN A 68 -7.00 10.71 5.42
N GLU A 69 -8.27 10.30 5.58
CA GLU A 69 -9.38 11.23 5.85
C GLU A 69 -9.16 12.06 7.13
N ASN A 70 -8.64 11.45 8.20
CA ASN A 70 -8.40 12.16 9.46
C ASN A 70 -7.34 13.27 9.36
N VAL A 71 -6.40 13.15 8.42
CA VAL A 71 -5.31 14.13 8.24
C VAL A 71 -5.48 14.99 6.99
N GLY A 72 -6.56 14.77 6.22
CA GLY A 72 -6.81 15.47 4.96
C GLY A 72 -5.83 15.09 3.84
N ASP A 73 -5.28 13.88 3.88
CA ASP A 73 -4.44 13.34 2.80
C ASP A 73 -5.36 12.72 1.74
N GLU A 74 -5.53 13.40 0.61
CA GLU A 74 -6.43 12.94 -0.45
C GLU A 74 -5.90 11.66 -1.12
N ARG A 75 -6.80 10.71 -1.36
CA ARG A 75 -6.45 9.43 -2.01
C ARG A 75 -5.92 9.68 -3.42
N TYR A 76 -4.96 8.86 -3.84
CA TYR A 76 -4.50 8.91 -5.22
C TYR A 76 -5.63 8.50 -6.19
N PRO A 77 -5.81 9.12 -7.36
CA PRO A 77 -6.99 8.90 -8.21
C PRO A 77 -7.23 7.45 -8.65
N LYS A 78 -6.18 6.63 -8.75
CA LYS A 78 -6.25 5.21 -9.11
C LYS A 78 -6.45 4.27 -7.91
N ASP A 79 -6.41 4.80 -6.68
CA ASP A 79 -6.68 4.04 -5.45
C ASP A 79 -8.20 4.06 -5.17
N GLN A 80 -8.92 3.03 -5.66
CA GLN A 80 -10.36 2.85 -5.47
C GLN A 80 -10.70 1.62 -4.62
#